data_AF-A0A7J8TRF1-F1
#
_entry.id   AF-A0A7J8TRF1-F1
#
_cell.length_a   1.000
_cell.length_b   1.000
_cell.length_c   1.000
_cell.angle_alpha   90.00
_cell.angle_beta   90.00
_cell.angle_gamma   90.00
#
_symmetry.space_group_name_H-M   'P 1'
#
loop_
_entity.id
_entity.type
_entity.pdbx_description
1 polymer ?
#
loop_
_entity_poly.entity_id
_entity_poly.type
_entity_poly.pdbx_seq_one_letter_code
_entity_poly.pdbx_strand_id
1 'polypeptide(L)'
;VASFGFGAFHVTALHGPGIWVSNPYGLTGKVQPVNSAWGVEGFDPFVPGGITSHHIAAGTLGILACLFHLSVHPSQRLYKGLRMGNIETVPSNSIAAVFFVAFVVAGTKWYDLETTPIELFGPTRHPIFRDKDGCELFVRRMPTFFETFPVVLVDGDGIVRADVPCREAKSKYSVEQVGVTIELYGGELNGVSYSDAVTLKKYARRAQLGEIYELDRAT
;
A
#
# COMPACT_ATOMS: atom_id res chain seq x y z
N VAL A 1 13.23 -21.89 16.86
CA VAL A 1 14.24 -21.02 17.52
C VAL A 1 14.36 -19.67 16.85
N ALA A 2 14.74 -19.59 15.56
CA ALA A 2 14.93 -18.31 14.87
C ALA A 2 13.69 -17.39 14.89
N SER A 3 12.51 -17.90 14.52
CA SER A 3 11.26 -17.12 14.55
C SER A 3 10.91 -16.60 15.95
N PHE A 4 11.03 -17.45 16.99
CA PHE A 4 10.84 -17.03 18.38
C PHE A 4 11.82 -15.92 18.77
N GLY A 5 13.11 -16.09 18.47
CA GLY A 5 14.13 -15.09 18.81
C GLY A 5 13.91 -13.76 18.10
N PHE A 6 13.50 -13.78 16.83
CA PHE A 6 13.14 -12.58 16.10
C PHE A 6 11.98 -11.84 16.77
N GLY A 7 10.88 -12.52 17.09
CA GLY A 7 9.74 -11.90 17.78
C GLY A 7 10.09 -11.42 19.19
N ALA A 8 10.71 -12.27 20.00
CA ALA A 8 10.94 -12.03 21.42
C ALA A 8 12.03 -10.99 21.71
N PHE A 9 13.01 -10.82 20.80
CA PHE A 9 14.16 -9.94 21.02
C PHE A 9 14.27 -8.80 20.02
N HIS A 10 14.16 -9.08 18.72
CA HIS A 10 14.34 -8.07 17.68
C HIS A 10 13.14 -7.12 17.61
N VAL A 11 11.92 -7.68 17.49
CA VAL A 11 10.68 -6.90 17.28
C VAL A 11 10.24 -6.14 18.53
N THR A 12 10.36 -6.76 19.71
CA THR A 12 10.10 -6.10 21.02
C THR A 12 11.15 -5.06 21.39
N ALA A 13 12.28 -5.03 20.68
CA ALA A 13 13.49 -4.29 21.04
C ALA A 13 14.07 -4.66 22.43
N LEU A 14 13.74 -5.84 22.98
CA LEU A 14 14.38 -6.34 24.20
C LEU A 14 15.89 -6.57 23.97
N HIS A 15 16.25 -7.02 22.76
CA HIS A 15 17.63 -7.14 22.31
C HIS A 15 17.72 -6.98 20.79
N GLY A 16 17.33 -5.80 20.30
CA GLY A 16 17.31 -5.42 18.89
C GLY A 16 16.71 -4.03 18.70
N PRO A 17 16.58 -3.54 17.46
CA PRO A 17 16.13 -2.17 17.18
C PRO A 17 14.61 -1.97 17.23
N GLY A 18 13.81 -3.04 17.20
CA GLY A 18 12.37 -2.96 16.92
C GLY A 18 12.08 -3.06 15.42
N ILE A 19 10.90 -2.61 15.00
CA ILE A 19 10.47 -2.60 13.59
C ILE A 19 9.93 -1.23 13.20
N TRP A 20 9.81 -0.99 11.89
CA TRP A 20 9.16 0.22 11.39
C TRP A 20 7.68 0.20 11.73
N VAL A 21 7.19 1.30 12.31
CA VAL A 21 5.77 1.55 12.57
C VAL A 21 5.51 2.98 12.14
N SER A 22 4.36 3.23 11.51
CA SER A 22 3.92 4.58 11.17
C SER A 22 2.55 4.89 11.76
N ASN A 23 2.17 6.16 11.68
CA ASN A 23 0.79 6.56 11.90
C ASN A 23 -0.07 6.15 10.68
N PRO A 24 -1.41 6.17 10.81
CA PRO A 24 -2.32 5.75 9.73
C PRO A 24 -2.18 6.53 8.41
N TYR A 25 -1.53 7.69 8.43
CA TYR A 25 -1.34 8.56 7.26
C TYR A 25 0.07 8.44 6.67
N GLY A 26 0.97 7.67 7.25
CA GLY A 26 2.34 7.55 6.76
C GLY A 26 3.12 8.86 6.83
N LEU A 27 3.01 9.60 7.93
CA LEU A 27 3.73 10.88 8.10
C LEU A 27 4.82 10.87 9.18
N THR A 28 4.80 9.90 10.09
CA THR A 28 5.70 9.89 11.26
C THR A 28 6.29 8.51 11.50
N GLY A 29 6.60 7.80 10.42
CA GLY A 29 7.19 6.48 10.45
C GLY A 29 8.58 6.51 11.07
N LYS A 30 8.83 5.53 11.92
CA LYS A 30 10.14 5.32 12.55
C LYS A 30 10.26 3.88 13.02
N VAL A 31 11.50 3.46 13.24
CA VAL A 31 11.78 2.21 13.95
C VAL A 31 11.46 2.39 15.43
N GLN A 32 10.67 1.48 16.00
CA GLN A 32 10.33 1.51 17.42
C GLN A 32 10.06 0.10 17.98
N PRO A 33 10.17 -0.08 19.31
CA PRO A 33 9.72 -1.31 19.98
C PRO A 33 8.22 -1.54 19.78
N VAL A 34 7.85 -2.81 19.60
CA VAL A 34 6.44 -3.22 19.47
C VAL A 34 6.07 -4.24 20.53
N ASN A 35 5.13 -3.86 21.38
CA ASN A 35 4.54 -4.75 22.39
C ASN A 35 3.66 -5.81 21.71
N SER A 36 3.69 -7.03 22.25
CA SER A 36 2.87 -8.14 21.75
C SER A 36 1.39 -7.93 22.08
N ALA A 37 0.52 -8.10 21.08
CA ALA A 37 -0.92 -8.17 21.25
C ALA A 37 -1.38 -9.64 21.25
N TRP A 38 -2.04 -10.06 22.33
CA TRP A 38 -2.49 -11.45 22.52
C TRP A 38 -4.01 -11.61 22.44
N GLY A 39 -4.77 -10.50 22.39
CA GLY A 39 -6.20 -10.53 22.16
C GLY A 39 -6.56 -10.65 20.68
N VAL A 40 -7.83 -10.39 20.37
CA VAL A 40 -8.36 -10.46 18.99
C VAL A 40 -7.71 -9.44 18.06
N GLU A 41 -7.26 -8.31 18.62
CA GLU A 41 -6.55 -7.25 17.92
C GLU A 41 -5.20 -7.71 17.36
N GLY A 42 -4.62 -8.79 17.89
CA GLY A 42 -3.41 -9.39 17.32
C GLY A 42 -3.62 -10.04 15.93
N PHE A 43 -4.87 -10.22 15.51
CA PHE A 43 -5.23 -10.68 14.16
C PHE A 43 -5.62 -9.54 13.22
N ASP A 44 -5.68 -8.30 13.72
CA ASP A 44 -5.88 -7.13 12.88
C ASP A 44 -4.60 -6.88 12.07
N PRO A 45 -4.66 -6.91 10.72
CA PRO A 45 -3.49 -6.74 9.86
C PRO A 45 -2.85 -5.33 9.93
N PHE A 46 -3.50 -4.37 10.60
CA PHE A 46 -2.99 -3.01 10.82
C PHE A 46 -2.42 -2.79 12.23
N VAL A 47 -2.47 -3.81 13.10
CA VAL A 47 -1.94 -3.72 14.47
C VAL A 47 -0.58 -4.41 14.53
N PRO A 48 0.54 -3.67 14.70
CA PRO A 48 1.88 -4.25 14.66
C PRO A 48 2.13 -5.26 15.79
N GLY A 49 1.39 -5.15 16.91
CA GLY A 49 1.50 -6.08 18.03
C GLY A 49 1.19 -7.54 17.69
N GLY A 50 0.39 -7.78 16.64
CA GLY A 50 0.13 -9.11 16.08
C GLY A 50 1.37 -9.78 15.47
N ILE A 51 2.28 -8.98 14.90
CA ILE A 51 3.54 -9.48 14.31
C ILE A 51 4.40 -10.11 15.40
N THR A 52 4.55 -9.43 16.54
CA THR A 52 5.34 -9.90 17.67
C THR A 52 4.75 -11.20 18.26
N SER A 53 3.46 -11.23 18.56
CA SER A 53 2.80 -12.41 19.14
C SER A 53 2.80 -13.59 18.17
N HIS A 54 2.61 -13.35 16.86
CA HIS A 54 2.72 -14.37 15.82
C HIS A 54 4.10 -15.05 15.83
N HIS A 55 5.19 -14.29 15.82
CA HIS A 55 6.54 -14.84 15.80
C HIS A 55 6.90 -15.61 17.08
N ILE A 56 6.47 -15.12 18.24
CA ILE A 56 6.66 -15.82 19.52
C ILE A 56 5.87 -17.14 19.52
N ALA A 57 4.58 -17.10 19.19
CA ALA A 57 3.72 -18.28 19.21
C ALA A 57 4.14 -19.33 18.16
N ALA A 58 4.31 -18.91 16.90
CA ALA A 58 4.75 -19.79 15.81
C ALA A 58 6.15 -20.33 16.06
N GLY A 59 7.05 -19.52 16.63
CA GLY A 59 8.39 -19.93 17.00
C GLY A 59 8.41 -21.01 18.08
N THR A 60 7.58 -20.90 19.11
CA THR A 60 7.43 -21.92 20.17
C THR A 60 6.81 -23.20 19.63
N LEU A 61 5.72 -23.10 18.86
CA LEU A 61 5.08 -24.25 18.22
C LEU A 61 6.04 -24.97 17.25
N GLY A 62 6.84 -24.22 16.49
CA GLY A 62 7.83 -24.79 15.59
C GLY A 62 8.92 -25.59 16.31
N ILE A 63 9.32 -25.17 17.52
CA ILE A 63 10.27 -25.94 18.35
C ILE A 63 9.63 -27.25 18.81
N LEU A 64 8.40 -27.20 19.32
CA LEU A 64 7.68 -28.39 19.78
C LEU A 64 7.42 -29.37 18.62
N ALA A 65 7.01 -28.87 17.45
CA ALA A 65 6.80 -29.67 16.26
C ALA A 65 8.11 -30.31 15.76
N CYS A 66 9.22 -29.57 15.80
CA CYS A 66 10.54 -30.11 15.44
C CYS A 66 10.96 -31.24 16.39
N LEU A 67 10.84 -31.02 17.72
CA LEU A 67 11.12 -32.07 18.71
C LEU A 67 10.25 -33.30 18.49
N PHE A 68 8.97 -33.11 18.19
CA PHE A 68 8.07 -34.20 17.84
C PHE A 68 8.56 -34.97 16.60
N HIS A 69 8.90 -34.27 15.51
CA HIS A 69 9.36 -34.91 14.28
C HIS A 69 10.75 -35.56 14.39
N LEU A 70 11.60 -35.12 15.33
CA LEU A 70 12.86 -35.79 15.66
C LEU A 70 12.63 -37.05 16.53
N SER A 71 11.59 -37.05 17.36
CA SER A 71 11.33 -38.12 18.33
C SER A 71 10.43 -39.23 17.78
N VAL A 72 9.63 -38.94 16.76
CA VAL A 72 8.55 -39.82 16.29
C VAL A 72 8.70 -40.13 14.81
N HIS A 73 8.73 -41.43 14.49
CA HIS A 73 8.74 -41.91 13.11
C HIS A 73 7.34 -41.81 12.47
N PRO A 74 7.25 -41.57 11.16
CA PRO A 74 5.97 -41.49 10.47
C PRO A 74 5.23 -42.83 10.53
N SER A 75 3.90 -42.77 10.65
CA SER A 75 3.07 -43.97 10.60
C SER A 75 3.16 -44.65 9.23
N GLN A 76 3.07 -45.98 9.20
CA GLN A 76 3.21 -46.75 7.96
C GLN A 76 2.20 -46.35 6.87
N ARG A 77 0.99 -45.96 7.27
CA ARG A 77 -0.06 -45.48 6.36
C ARG A 77 0.35 -44.17 5.68
N LEU A 78 0.85 -43.19 6.44
CA LEU A 78 1.31 -41.91 5.91
C LEU A 78 2.57 -42.07 5.06
N TYR A 79 3.52 -42.89 5.50
CA TYR A 79 4.76 -43.13 4.77
C TYR A 79 4.50 -43.68 3.36
N LYS A 80 3.60 -44.66 3.25
CA LYS A 80 3.19 -45.24 1.96
C LYS A 80 2.28 -44.31 1.16
N GLY A 81 1.28 -43.70 1.81
CA GLY A 81 0.28 -42.85 1.16
C GLY A 81 0.88 -41.59 0.54
N LEU A 82 1.79 -40.93 1.25
CA LEU A 82 2.50 -39.74 0.77
C LEU A 82 3.81 -40.05 0.04
N ARG A 83 4.15 -41.33 -0.15
CA ARG A 83 5.39 -41.78 -0.81
C ARG A 83 6.66 -41.15 -0.23
N MET A 84 6.78 -41.06 1.10
CA MET A 84 7.87 -40.35 1.79
C MET A 84 9.29 -40.89 1.50
N GLY A 85 9.41 -42.07 0.89
CA GLY A 85 10.70 -42.60 0.41
C GLY A 85 11.17 -42.02 -0.93
N ASN A 86 10.30 -41.33 -1.69
CA ASN A 86 10.67 -40.61 -2.91
C ASN A 86 11.05 -39.17 -2.55
N ILE A 87 12.28 -38.77 -2.90
CA ILE A 87 12.79 -37.43 -2.66
C ILE A 87 11.96 -36.33 -3.32
N GLU A 88 11.30 -36.62 -4.46
CA GLU A 88 10.48 -35.63 -5.19
C GLU A 88 9.21 -35.19 -4.44
N THR A 89 8.79 -35.94 -3.42
CA THR A 89 7.64 -35.56 -2.59
C THR A 89 7.91 -34.30 -1.77
N VAL A 90 9.16 -34.09 -1.35
CA VAL A 90 9.59 -32.91 -0.61
C VAL A 90 9.50 -31.64 -1.47
N PRO A 91 10.14 -31.52 -2.65
CA PRO A 91 10.01 -30.34 -3.48
C PRO A 91 8.57 -30.14 -3.96
N SER A 92 7.80 -31.19 -4.26
CA SER A 92 6.39 -31.04 -4.62
C SER A 92 5.58 -30.33 -3.53
N ASN A 93 5.76 -30.72 -2.26
CA ASN A 93 5.08 -30.08 -1.13
C ASN A 93 5.64 -28.68 -0.83
N SER A 94 6.97 -28.51 -0.94
CA SER A 94 7.63 -27.22 -0.70
C SER A 94 7.22 -26.15 -1.72
N ILE A 95 7.04 -26.52 -2.99
CA ILE A 95 6.55 -25.59 -4.03
C ILE A 95 5.16 -25.06 -3.67
N ALA A 96 4.25 -25.94 -3.21
CA ALA A 96 2.92 -25.51 -2.77
C ALA A 96 2.99 -24.53 -1.59
N ALA A 97 3.86 -24.78 -0.60
CA ALA A 97 4.06 -23.87 0.52
C ALA A 97 4.65 -22.52 0.10
N VAL A 98 5.62 -22.52 -0.82
CA VAL A 98 6.24 -21.28 -1.33
C VAL A 98 5.23 -20.45 -2.14
N PHE A 99 4.43 -21.08 -3.01
CA PHE A 99 3.38 -20.37 -3.75
C PHE A 99 2.33 -19.76 -2.83
N PHE A 100 1.94 -20.48 -1.76
CA PHE A 100 1.03 -19.95 -0.76
C PHE A 100 1.59 -18.68 -0.12
N VAL A 101 2.84 -18.71 0.34
CA VAL A 101 3.51 -17.52 0.93
C VAL A 101 3.59 -16.38 -0.09
N ALA A 102 3.95 -16.65 -1.34
CA ALA A 102 4.04 -15.64 -2.38
C ALA A 102 2.69 -14.94 -2.63
N PHE A 103 1.59 -15.70 -2.66
CA PHE A 103 0.25 -15.14 -2.85
C PHE A 103 -0.19 -14.28 -1.67
N VAL A 104 0.09 -14.72 -0.44
CA VAL A 104 -0.19 -13.94 0.78
C VAL A 104 0.59 -12.63 0.74
N VAL A 105 1.90 -12.66 0.48
CA VAL A 105 2.75 -11.45 0.43
C VAL A 105 2.33 -10.50 -0.70
N ALA A 106 1.96 -11.02 -1.86
CA ALA A 106 1.44 -10.20 -2.95
C ALA A 106 0.13 -9.51 -2.56
N GLY A 107 -0.79 -10.22 -1.91
CA GLY A 107 -2.03 -9.65 -1.39
C GLY A 107 -1.76 -8.57 -0.34
N THR A 108 -0.91 -8.83 0.64
CA THR A 108 -0.63 -7.86 1.71
C THR A 108 0.07 -6.60 1.20
N LYS A 109 0.89 -6.72 0.16
CA LYS A 109 1.50 -5.56 -0.50
C LYS A 109 0.49 -4.73 -1.30
N TRP A 110 -0.46 -5.37 -1.96
CA TRP A 110 -1.45 -4.70 -2.80
C TRP A 110 -2.52 -3.96 -1.99
N TYR A 111 -2.91 -4.52 -0.85
CA TYR A 111 -3.93 -3.95 0.03
C TYR A 111 -3.35 -3.07 1.14
N ASP A 112 -2.05 -2.78 1.09
CA ASP A 112 -1.29 -1.98 2.04
C ASP A 112 -1.55 -2.34 3.51
N LEU A 113 -0.74 -3.25 4.05
CA LEU A 113 -0.74 -3.62 5.47
C LEU A 113 0.35 -2.91 6.28
N GLU A 114 0.32 -3.08 7.61
CA GLU A 114 1.34 -2.54 8.53
C GLU A 114 2.77 -2.94 8.14
N THR A 115 2.95 -4.13 7.57
CA THR A 115 4.27 -4.60 7.09
C THR A 115 4.70 -3.98 5.77
N THR A 116 3.84 -3.19 5.13
CA THR A 116 4.11 -2.52 3.85
C THR A 116 3.80 -1.02 3.95
N PRO A 117 4.47 -0.30 4.86
CA PRO A 117 4.12 1.08 5.17
C PRO A 117 4.32 2.00 3.97
N ILE A 118 3.36 2.90 3.77
CA ILE A 118 3.31 3.83 2.64
C ILE A 118 4.55 4.73 2.54
N GLU A 119 5.23 5.02 3.65
CA GLU A 119 6.48 5.80 3.67
C GLU A 119 7.66 5.07 3.01
N LEU A 120 7.66 3.73 3.05
CA LEU A 120 8.70 2.92 2.43
C LEU A 120 8.34 2.49 1.01
N PHE A 121 7.05 2.53 0.65
CA PHE A 121 6.54 2.00 -0.61
C PHE A 121 5.80 3.02 -1.50
N GLY A 122 5.67 4.28 -1.07
CA GLY A 122 5.15 5.41 -1.83
C GLY A 122 3.68 5.77 -1.54
N PRO A 123 3.34 7.07 -1.39
CA PRO A 123 1.97 7.55 -1.13
C PRO A 123 1.11 7.93 -2.35
N THR A 124 -0.18 8.23 -2.09
CA THR A 124 -1.12 8.97 -2.97
C THR A 124 -1.62 10.30 -2.32
N ARG A 125 -1.57 11.45 -3.04
CA ARG A 125 -1.64 12.89 -2.66
C ARG A 125 -2.61 13.50 -3.65
N HIS A 126 -3.08 14.68 -3.28
CA HIS A 126 -4.18 15.35 -3.93
C HIS A 126 -3.91 16.85 -4.13
N PRO A 127 -3.95 17.35 -5.38
CA PRO A 127 -4.08 18.77 -5.68
C PRO A 127 -5.56 19.21 -5.60
N ILE A 128 -5.82 20.46 -5.20
CA ILE A 128 -7.18 21.03 -5.07
C ILE A 128 -7.45 22.00 -6.23
N PHE A 129 -8.57 21.81 -6.94
CA PHE A 129 -9.05 22.71 -7.99
C PHE A 129 -10.30 23.45 -7.50
N ARG A 130 -10.52 24.69 -7.96
CA ARG A 130 -11.72 25.47 -7.63
C ARG A 130 -12.30 26.14 -8.86
N ASP A 131 -13.62 26.22 -8.95
CA ASP A 131 -14.32 27.01 -9.96
C ASP A 131 -14.26 28.52 -9.62
N LYS A 132 -14.66 29.41 -10.54
CA LYS A 132 -14.83 30.85 -10.33
C LYS A 132 -15.75 31.19 -9.16
N ASP A 133 -16.71 30.31 -8.87
CA ASP A 133 -17.67 30.44 -7.77
C ASP A 133 -17.08 29.94 -6.44
N GLY A 134 -15.80 29.54 -6.42
CA GLY A 134 -15.09 29.03 -5.25
C GLY A 134 -15.41 27.57 -4.89
N CYS A 135 -16.26 26.90 -5.68
CA CYS A 135 -16.61 25.50 -5.47
C CYS A 135 -15.40 24.59 -5.75
N GLU A 136 -15.12 23.67 -4.83
CA GLU A 136 -14.04 22.69 -5.01
C GLU A 136 -14.39 21.68 -6.10
N LEU A 137 -13.40 21.39 -6.95
CA LEU A 137 -13.49 20.50 -8.08
C LEU A 137 -12.48 19.36 -7.94
N PHE A 138 -12.93 18.15 -8.26
CA PHE A 138 -12.13 16.94 -8.22
C PHE A 138 -11.86 16.45 -9.63
N VAL A 139 -10.57 16.24 -9.95
CA VAL A 139 -10.20 15.60 -11.21
C VAL A 139 -10.54 14.13 -11.15
N ARG A 140 -11.31 13.65 -12.12
CA ARG A 140 -11.62 12.22 -12.25
C ARG A 140 -10.33 11.43 -12.47
N ARG A 141 -9.96 10.60 -11.49
CA ARG A 141 -8.78 9.72 -11.59
C ARG A 141 -8.93 8.76 -12.77
N MET A 142 -7.82 8.53 -13.46
CA MET A 142 -7.73 7.52 -14.51
C MET A 142 -7.88 6.14 -13.88
N PRO A 143 -8.91 5.34 -14.26
CA PRO A 143 -9.01 3.96 -13.80
C PRO A 143 -7.88 3.11 -14.41
N THR A 144 -7.46 2.08 -13.68
CA THR A 144 -6.30 1.23 -14.02
C THR A 144 -6.37 0.56 -15.40
N PHE A 145 -7.57 0.39 -15.95
CA PHE A 145 -7.76 -0.24 -17.26
C PHE A 145 -7.37 0.66 -18.45
N PHE A 146 -7.39 1.98 -18.27
CA PHE A 146 -7.21 2.91 -19.37
C PHE A 146 -5.73 3.27 -19.56
N GLU A 147 -5.26 3.21 -20.79
CA GLU A 147 -3.95 3.76 -21.17
C GLU A 147 -4.02 5.28 -21.42
N THR A 148 -5.19 5.77 -21.85
CA THR A 148 -5.49 7.19 -21.99
C THR A 148 -6.88 7.50 -21.42
N PHE A 149 -7.02 8.63 -20.73
CA PHE A 149 -8.27 9.00 -20.07
C PHE A 149 -8.55 10.50 -20.20
N PRO A 150 -9.79 10.93 -20.47
CA PRO A 150 -10.12 12.35 -20.62
C PRO A 150 -10.05 13.08 -19.28
N VAL A 151 -9.61 14.33 -19.32
CA VAL A 151 -9.55 15.19 -18.13
C VAL A 151 -10.94 15.76 -17.90
N VAL A 152 -11.57 15.34 -16.80
CA VAL A 152 -12.90 15.81 -16.37
C VAL A 152 -12.81 16.21 -14.90
N LEU A 153 -13.36 17.38 -14.57
CA LEU A 153 -13.46 17.92 -13.23
C LEU A 153 -14.93 17.89 -12.80
N VAL A 154 -15.18 17.31 -11.64
CA VAL A 154 -16.52 17.18 -11.04
C VAL A 154 -16.59 17.91 -9.71
N ASP A 155 -17.77 18.40 -9.33
CA ASP A 155 -17.99 18.92 -7.98
C ASP A 155 -18.21 17.78 -6.96
N GLY A 156 -18.47 18.14 -5.70
CA GLY A 156 -18.74 17.18 -4.62
C GLY A 156 -19.97 16.30 -4.83
N ASP A 157 -20.91 16.72 -5.68
CA ASP A 157 -22.11 15.97 -6.05
C ASP A 157 -21.88 15.07 -7.27
N GLY A 158 -20.67 15.08 -7.84
CA GLY A 158 -20.31 14.30 -9.03
C GLY A 158 -20.78 14.91 -10.35
N ILE A 159 -21.24 16.17 -10.35
CA ILE A 159 -21.68 16.88 -11.55
C ILE A 159 -20.45 17.45 -12.26
N VAL A 160 -20.38 17.27 -13.58
CA VAL A 160 -19.27 17.80 -14.39
C VAL A 160 -19.34 19.33 -14.42
N ARG A 161 -18.24 19.97 -14.00
CA ARG A 161 -18.10 21.43 -13.97
C ARG A 161 -17.07 21.94 -14.96
N ALA A 162 -16.00 21.18 -15.21
CA ALA A 162 -15.01 21.55 -16.21
C ALA A 162 -14.41 20.32 -16.91
N ASP A 163 -13.89 20.52 -18.12
CA ASP A 163 -13.18 19.51 -18.90
C ASP A 163 -12.04 20.11 -19.74
N VAL A 164 -11.22 19.22 -20.31
CA VAL A 164 -10.32 19.58 -21.40
C VAL A 164 -10.90 19.01 -22.70
N PRO A 165 -11.55 19.84 -23.53
CA PRO A 165 -12.29 19.35 -24.68
C PRO A 165 -11.34 18.80 -25.76
N CYS A 166 -11.73 17.70 -26.39
CA CYS A 166 -11.02 17.19 -27.57
C CYS A 166 -11.27 18.07 -28.82
N ARG A 167 -12.47 18.67 -28.94
CA ARG A 167 -12.84 19.60 -30.01
C ARG A 167 -13.37 20.91 -29.43
N GLU A 168 -12.66 22.01 -29.71
CA GLU A 168 -12.95 23.31 -29.09
C GLU A 168 -14.19 24.01 -29.66
N ALA A 169 -14.58 23.72 -30.91
CA ALA A 169 -15.65 24.43 -31.62
C ALA A 169 -17.05 24.41 -30.96
N LYS A 170 -17.29 23.50 -30.00
CA LYS A 170 -18.55 23.42 -29.23
C LYS A 170 -18.30 23.24 -27.72
N SER A 171 -17.13 23.62 -27.23
CA SER A 171 -16.80 23.54 -25.80
C SER A 171 -17.74 24.43 -24.98
N LYS A 172 -18.24 23.92 -23.86
CA LYS A 172 -19.02 24.66 -22.87
C LYS A 172 -18.41 24.60 -21.46
N TYR A 173 -17.58 23.59 -21.22
CA TYR A 173 -16.99 23.27 -19.92
C TYR A 173 -15.47 23.43 -19.94
N SER A 174 -14.89 24.07 -20.96
CA SER A 174 -13.45 24.31 -20.99
C SER A 174 -12.99 25.09 -19.76
N VAL A 175 -11.86 24.65 -19.21
CA VAL A 175 -11.17 25.22 -18.03
C VAL A 175 -11.11 26.76 -18.06
N GLU A 176 -10.89 27.34 -19.24
CA GLU A 176 -10.81 28.79 -19.47
C GLU A 176 -12.16 29.51 -19.38
N GLN A 177 -13.21 28.88 -19.89
CA GLN A 177 -14.55 29.46 -19.95
C GLN A 177 -15.24 29.38 -18.59
N VAL A 178 -14.95 28.32 -17.84
CA VAL A 178 -15.42 28.10 -16.48
C VAL A 178 -14.63 28.97 -15.49
N GLY A 179 -13.35 29.23 -15.76
CA GLY A 179 -12.51 30.09 -14.91
C GLY A 179 -11.95 29.32 -13.70
N VAL A 180 -11.57 28.06 -13.92
CA VAL A 180 -11.01 27.21 -12.87
C VAL A 180 -9.67 27.78 -12.40
N THR A 181 -9.41 27.73 -11.10
CA THR A 181 -8.11 28.02 -10.50
C THR A 181 -7.60 26.78 -9.77
N ILE A 182 -6.29 26.67 -9.63
CA ILE A 182 -5.65 25.63 -8.83
C ILE A 182 -4.92 26.30 -7.68
N GLU A 183 -5.08 25.73 -6.50
CA GLU A 183 -4.35 26.14 -5.31
C GLU A 183 -3.61 24.91 -4.79
N LEU A 184 -2.28 25.00 -4.76
CA LEU A 184 -1.43 23.91 -4.32
C LEU A 184 -1.13 24.07 -2.84
N TYR A 185 -1.47 23.05 -2.06
CA TYR A 185 -1.18 22.97 -0.64
C TYR A 185 -0.10 21.92 -0.39
N GLY A 186 0.93 22.30 0.36
CA GLY A 186 2.08 21.45 0.68
C GLY A 186 3.12 21.33 -0.45
N GLY A 187 4.34 20.90 -0.07
CA GLY A 187 5.48 20.81 -1.00
C GLY A 187 6.12 22.16 -1.33
N GLU A 188 6.90 22.20 -2.40
CA GLU A 188 7.66 23.38 -2.83
C GLU A 188 6.77 24.54 -3.30
N LEU A 189 5.59 24.23 -3.83
CA LEU A 189 4.63 25.21 -4.37
C LEU A 189 3.49 25.53 -3.38
N ASN A 190 3.75 25.43 -2.07
CA ASN A 190 2.74 25.66 -1.05
C ASN A 190 2.19 27.09 -1.08
N GLY A 191 0.86 27.25 -1.15
CA GLY A 191 0.18 28.54 -1.18
C GLY A 191 0.26 29.25 -2.52
N VAL A 192 0.79 28.60 -3.56
CA VAL A 192 0.83 29.14 -4.92
C VAL A 192 -0.49 28.81 -5.60
N SER A 193 -1.13 29.85 -6.14
CA SER A 193 -2.31 29.72 -6.97
C SER A 193 -1.98 30.03 -8.42
N TYR A 194 -2.54 29.24 -9.34
CA TYR A 194 -2.43 29.48 -10.77
C TYR A 194 -3.83 29.64 -11.37
N SER A 195 -3.97 30.62 -12.25
CA SER A 195 -5.18 30.90 -13.03
C SER A 195 -4.95 30.76 -14.53
N ASP A 196 -3.71 30.51 -14.96
CA ASP A 196 -3.38 30.39 -16.37
C ASP A 196 -3.81 29.02 -16.92
N ALA A 197 -4.51 29.06 -18.05
CA ALA A 197 -5.12 27.90 -18.68
C ALA A 197 -4.13 26.76 -18.98
N VAL A 198 -2.91 27.11 -19.39
CA VAL A 198 -1.89 26.16 -19.82
C VAL A 198 -1.39 25.34 -18.63
N THR A 199 -1.06 26.01 -17.52
CA THR A 199 -0.58 25.38 -16.30
C THR A 199 -1.69 24.58 -15.61
N LEU A 200 -2.92 25.09 -15.63
CA LEU A 200 -4.10 24.34 -15.15
C LEU A 200 -4.29 23.02 -15.89
N LYS A 201 -4.28 23.04 -17.23
CA LYS A 201 -4.39 21.82 -18.04
C LYS A 201 -3.24 20.85 -17.76
N LYS A 202 -2.01 21.35 -17.58
CA LYS A 202 -0.84 20.53 -17.24
C LYS A 202 -1.01 19.84 -15.89
N TYR A 203 -1.41 20.57 -14.85
CA TYR A 203 -1.62 20.00 -13.52
C TYR A 203 -2.85 19.11 -13.45
N ALA A 204 -3.95 19.45 -14.14
CA ALA A 204 -5.13 18.60 -14.22
C ALA A 204 -4.84 17.24 -14.88
N ARG A 205 -4.03 17.20 -15.96
CA ARG A 205 -3.57 15.94 -16.56
C ARG A 205 -2.72 15.12 -15.60
N ARG A 206 -1.81 15.75 -14.86
CA ARG A 206 -1.00 15.06 -13.84
C ARG A 206 -1.86 14.55 -12.68
N ALA A 207 -2.84 15.35 -12.26
CA ALA A 207 -3.82 14.99 -11.22
C ALA A 207 -4.75 13.85 -11.64
N GLN A 208 -4.86 13.46 -12.92
CA GLN A 208 -5.57 12.23 -13.26
C GLN A 208 -4.86 10.99 -12.71
N LEU A 209 -3.53 11.05 -12.59
CA LEU A 209 -2.69 9.92 -12.19
C LEU A 209 -2.52 9.80 -10.68
N GLY A 210 -2.84 10.84 -9.91
CA GLY A 210 -2.59 10.83 -8.48
C GLY A 210 -2.00 12.14 -7.97
N GLU A 211 -1.04 11.99 -7.09
CA GLU A 211 -0.18 13.07 -6.61
C GLU A 211 0.50 13.78 -7.77
N ILE A 212 0.87 15.04 -7.58
CA ILE A 212 1.76 15.72 -8.50
C ILE A 212 3.14 15.83 -7.86
N TYR A 213 4.14 15.34 -8.59
CA TYR A 213 5.55 15.46 -8.24
C TYR A 213 6.32 16.26 -9.30
N GLU A 214 7.35 16.95 -8.85
CA GLU A 214 8.43 17.40 -9.71
C GLU A 214 9.42 16.25 -9.89
N LEU A 215 9.77 15.98 -11.14
CA LEU A 215 10.67 14.88 -11.51
C LEU A 215 11.80 15.49 -12.32
N ASP A 216 13.02 15.28 -11.86
CA ASP A 216 14.18 15.45 -12.72
C ASP A 216 14.12 14.40 -13.83
N ARG A 217 14.24 14.85 -15.09
CA ARG A 217 14.23 13.99 -16.28
C ARG A 217 15.56 14.05 -17.04
N ALA A 218 16.52 14.83 -16.54
CA ALA A 218 17.82 15.04 -17.17
C ALA A 218 18.89 14.06 -16.67
N THR A 219 18.73 13.54 -15.45
CA THR A 219 19.53 12.45 -14.88
C THR A 219 18.99 11.09 -15.31
#